data_AF-A0A1F5B0G8-F1
#
_entry.id   AF-A0A1F5B0G8-F1
#
_cell.length_a   1.000
_cell.length_b   1.000
_cell.length_c   1.000
_cell.angle_alpha   90.00
_cell.angle_beta   90.00
_cell.angle_gamma   90.00
#
_symmetry.space_group_name_H-M   'P 1'
#
loop_
_entity.id
_entity.type
_entity.pdbx_description
1 polymer ?
#
loop_
_entity_poly.entity_id
_entity_poly.type
_entity_poly.pdbx_seq_one_letter_code
_entity_poly.pdbx_strand_id
1 'polypeptide(L)'
;MKKIIYITAFTVLGVLVQFLLHALIEVWYIELLVRDFPAFGLGLSWDAWFVIHAVLTVFFLIGGASVGYFSGRKWWRIIYIEQRYKNKKWPHWNLLSKKD
;
A
#
# COMPACT_ATOMS: atom_id res chain seq x y z
N MET A 1 3.35 -4.95 23.38
CA MET A 1 2.31 -5.66 22.62
C MET A 1 1.52 -4.76 21.66
N LYS A 2 0.83 -3.71 22.11
CA LYS A 2 -0.03 -2.84 21.25
C LYS A 2 0.68 -2.32 19.97
N LYS A 3 1.91 -1.82 20.10
CA LYS A 3 2.71 -1.34 18.97
C LYS A 3 2.99 -2.43 17.92
N ILE A 4 3.31 -3.64 18.38
CA ILE A 4 3.63 -4.77 17.49
C ILE A 4 2.39 -5.14 16.70
N ILE A 5 1.25 -5.36 17.37
CA ILE A 5 -0.03 -5.68 16.72
C ILE A 5 -0.38 -4.61 15.68
N TYR A 6 -0.26 -3.33 16.03
CA TYR A 6 -0.54 -2.22 15.12
C TYR A 6 0.34 -2.25 13.86
N ILE A 7 1.66 -2.40 14.04
CA ILE A 7 2.60 -2.43 12.91
C ILE A 7 2.36 -3.68 12.06
N THR A 8 2.14 -4.85 12.67
CA THR A 8 1.83 -6.09 11.96
C THR A 8 0.54 -5.96 11.16
N ALA A 9 -0.51 -5.34 11.71
CA ALA A 9 -1.75 -5.08 10.98
C ALA A 9 -1.52 -4.18 9.75
N PHE A 10 -0.67 -3.15 9.89
CA PHE A 10 -0.28 -2.31 8.75
C PHE A 10 0.55 -3.06 7.70
N THR A 11 1.43 -3.98 8.11
CA THR A 11 2.17 -4.84 7.18
C THR A 11 1.21 -5.76 6.42
N VAL A 12 0.28 -6.42 7.11
CA VAL A 12 -0.75 -7.26 6.49
C VAL A 12 -1.61 -6.44 5.54
N LEU A 13 -2.03 -5.24 5.95
CA LEU A 13 -2.76 -4.31 5.07
C LEU A 13 -1.95 -3.95 3.83
N GLY A 14 -0.65 -3.69 3.96
CA GLY A 14 0.24 -3.42 2.83
C GLY A 14 0.30 -4.58 1.83
N VAL A 15 0.38 -5.81 2.33
CA VAL A 15 0.32 -7.02 1.49
C VAL A 15 -1.04 -7.15 0.79
N LEU A 16 -2.15 -6.93 1.49
CA LEU A 16 -3.49 -7.01 0.91
C LEU A 16 -3.71 -5.96 -0.18
N VAL A 17 -3.30 -4.71 0.07
CA VAL A 17 -3.40 -3.64 -0.93
C VAL A 17 -2.54 -3.94 -2.15
N GLN A 18 -1.31 -4.41 -1.94
CA GLN A 18 -0.45 -4.81 -3.05
C GLN A 18 -1.04 -5.98 -3.84
N PHE A 19 -1.62 -6.97 -3.17
CA PHE A 19 -2.27 -8.11 -3.83
C PHE A 19 -3.40 -7.63 -4.76
N LEU A 20 -4.26 -6.73 -4.28
CA LEU A 20 -5.34 -6.16 -5.10
C LEU A 20 -4.81 -5.37 -6.30
N LEU A 21 -3.78 -4.54 -6.11
CA LEU A 21 -3.14 -3.79 -7.19
C LEU A 21 -2.47 -4.71 -8.21
N HIS A 22 -1.81 -5.76 -7.74
CA HIS A 22 -1.17 -6.75 -8.60
C HIS A 22 -2.20 -7.49 -9.45
N ALA A 23 -3.28 -7.99 -8.83
CA ALA A 23 -4.36 -8.68 -9.54
C ALA A 23 -5.03 -7.79 -10.61
N LEU A 24 -5.23 -6.50 -10.31
CA LEU A 24 -5.79 -5.55 -11.29
C LEU A 24 -4.87 -5.39 -12.50
N ILE A 25 -3.57 -5.22 -12.26
CA ILE A 25 -2.57 -5.11 -13.33
C ILE A 25 -2.51 -6.42 -14.13
N GLU A 26 -2.57 -7.56 -13.45
CA GLU A 26 -2.52 -8.89 -14.05
C GLU A 26 -3.67 -9.16 -15.02
N VAL A 27 -4.91 -8.92 -14.59
CA VAL A 27 -6.08 -9.02 -15.46
C VAL A 27 -5.90 -8.16 -16.71
N TRP A 28 -5.49 -6.90 -16.53
CA TRP A 28 -5.31 -5.96 -17.64
C TRP A 28 -4.25 -6.43 -18.66
N TYR A 29 -3.06 -6.84 -18.24
CA TYR A 29 -2.01 -7.21 -19.20
C TYR A 29 -2.23 -8.60 -19.80
N ILE A 30 -2.80 -9.57 -19.06
CA ILE A 30 -3.13 -10.90 -19.60
C ILE A 30 -4.19 -10.77 -20.70
N GLU A 31 -5.21 -9.94 -20.51
CA GLU A 31 -6.21 -9.68 -21.55
C GLU A 31 -5.57 -9.15 -22.84
N LEU A 32 -4.58 -8.26 -22.74
CA LEU A 32 -3.84 -7.76 -23.90
C LEU A 32 -3.03 -8.86 -24.59
N LEU A 33 -2.29 -9.67 -23.82
CA LEU A 33 -1.47 -10.76 -24.35
C LEU A 33 -2.30 -11.85 -25.03
N VAL A 34 -3.48 -12.17 -24.47
CA VAL A 34 -4.39 -13.17 -25.05
C VAL A 34 -5.08 -12.64 -26.30
N ARG A 35 -5.40 -11.34 -26.37
CA ARG A 35 -6.07 -10.74 -27.53
C ARG A 35 -5.20 -10.74 -28.78
N ASP A 36 -3.93 -10.35 -28.65
CA ASP A 36 -2.98 -10.30 -29.77
C ASP A 36 -1.54 -10.45 -29.25
N PHE A 37 -1.11 -11.70 -29.08
CA PHE A 37 0.21 -11.99 -28.55
C PHE A 37 1.36 -11.45 -29.44
N PRO A 38 1.33 -11.55 -30.78
CA PRO A 38 2.35 -10.92 -31.63
C PRO A 38 2.51 -9.41 -31.40
N ALA A 39 1.42 -8.68 -31.17
CA ALA A 39 1.48 -7.24 -30.93
C ALA A 39 1.90 -6.87 -29.49
N PHE A 40 1.40 -7.60 -28.49
CA PHE A 40 1.58 -7.24 -27.06
C PHE A 40 2.65 -8.05 -26.33
N GLY A 41 3.13 -9.15 -26.93
CA GLY A 41 4.11 -10.06 -26.33
C GLY A 41 5.54 -9.52 -26.26
N LEU A 42 5.80 -8.34 -26.83
CA LEU A 42 7.12 -7.66 -26.84
C LEU A 42 8.26 -8.54 -27.41
N GLY A 43 7.92 -9.48 -28.30
CA GLY A 43 8.87 -10.45 -28.86
C GLY A 43 9.31 -11.54 -27.88
N LEU A 44 8.70 -11.62 -26.69
CA LEU A 44 8.97 -12.66 -25.69
C LEU A 44 8.02 -13.85 -25.88
N SER A 45 8.47 -15.04 -25.48
CA SER A 45 7.60 -16.23 -25.42
C SER A 45 6.69 -16.20 -24.18
N TRP A 46 5.63 -17.01 -24.20
CA TRP A 46 4.76 -17.21 -23.03
C TRP A 46 5.56 -17.66 -21.79
N ASP A 47 6.54 -18.55 -21.97
CA ASP A 47 7.40 -19.01 -20.87
C ASP A 47 8.19 -17.85 -20.24
N ALA A 48 8.71 -16.94 -21.05
CA ALA A 48 9.40 -15.75 -20.55
C ALA A 48 8.45 -14.83 -19.76
N TRP A 49 7.21 -14.66 -20.23
CA TRP A 49 6.18 -13.91 -19.49
C TRP A 49 5.83 -14.55 -18.15
N PHE A 50 5.73 -15.88 -18.07
CA PHE A 50 5.53 -16.59 -16.80
C PHE A 50 6.68 -16.35 -15.81
N VAL A 51 7.93 -16.39 -16.28
CA VAL A 51 9.11 -16.12 -15.44
C VAL A 51 9.10 -14.66 -14.94
N ILE A 52 8.82 -13.70 -15.83
CA ILE A 52 8.72 -12.28 -15.47
C ILE A 52 7.63 -12.08 -14.41
N HIS A 53 6.45 -12.66 -14.61
CA HIS A 53 5.34 -12.59 -13.66
C HIS A 53 5.74 -13.16 -12.29
N ALA A 54 6.38 -14.33 -12.24
CA ALA A 54 6.82 -14.94 -10.98
C ALA A 54 7.81 -14.04 -10.23
N VAL A 55 8.78 -13.46 -10.94
CA VAL A 55 9.77 -12.54 -10.35
C VAL A 55 9.08 -11.26 -9.83
N LEU A 56 8.23 -10.63 -10.63
CA LEU A 56 7.50 -9.43 -10.23
C LEU A 56 6.59 -9.68 -9.04
N THR A 57 5.95 -10.84 -8.95
CA THR A 57 5.10 -11.23 -7.81
C THR A 57 5.88 -11.20 -6.50
N VAL A 58 7.08 -11.77 -6.48
CA VAL A 58 7.95 -11.75 -5.29
C VAL A 58 8.37 -10.31 -4.94
N PHE A 59 8.77 -9.53 -5.94
CA PHE A 59 9.15 -8.12 -5.72
C PHE A 59 8.00 -7.28 -5.18
N PHE A 60 6.80 -7.45 -5.74
CA PHE A 60 5.63 -6.74 -5.26
C PHE A 60 5.25 -7.18 -3.84
N LEU A 61 5.31 -8.46 -3.52
CA LEU A 61 5.04 -8.94 -2.15
C LEU A 61 5.99 -8.29 -1.13
N ILE A 62 7.30 -8.29 -1.41
CA ILE A 62 8.31 -7.63 -0.57
C ILE A 62 8.03 -6.13 -0.48
N GLY A 63 7.69 -5.49 -1.61
CA GLY A 63 7.36 -4.08 -1.68
C GLY A 63 6.14 -3.71 -0.84
N GLY A 64 5.04 -4.46 -0.97
CA GLY A 64 3.79 -4.26 -0.21
C GLY A 64 3.99 -4.45 1.29
N ALA A 65 4.68 -5.51 1.69
CA ALA A 65 5.04 -5.76 3.09
C ALA A 65 5.92 -4.63 3.65
N SER A 66 6.93 -4.18 2.89
CA SER A 66 7.82 -3.09 3.29
C SER A 66 7.06 -1.77 3.46
N VAL A 67 6.27 -1.37 2.47
CA VAL A 67 5.44 -0.16 2.51
C VAL A 67 4.48 -0.20 3.69
N GLY A 68 3.82 -1.33 3.95
CA GLY A 68 2.96 -1.53 5.11
C GLY A 68 3.71 -1.34 6.42
N TYR A 69 4.86 -2.01 6.60
CA TYR A 69 5.69 -1.90 7.79
C TYR A 69 6.16 -0.46 8.06
N PHE A 70 6.71 0.22 7.05
CA PHE A 70 7.17 1.61 7.19
C PHE A 70 6.01 2.57 7.47
N SER A 71 4.86 2.36 6.84
CA SER A 71 3.65 3.15 7.10
C SER A 71 3.18 2.96 8.54
N GLY A 72 3.11 1.72 9.03
CA GLY A 72 2.77 1.42 10.42
C GLY A 72 3.71 2.09 11.42
N ARG A 73 5.03 2.08 11.16
CA ARG A 73 6.00 2.78 12.01
C ARG A 73 5.82 4.30 11.98
N LYS A 74 5.63 4.89 10.79
CA LYS A 74 5.44 6.32 10.60
C LYS A 74 4.20 6.81 11.34
N TRP A 75 3.06 6.15 11.14
CA TRP A 75 1.80 6.53 11.78
C TRP A 75 1.81 6.28 13.28
N TRP A 76 2.45 5.21 13.75
CA TRP A 76 2.65 4.99 15.18
C TRP A 76 3.36 6.19 15.84
N ARG A 77 4.43 6.68 15.22
CA ARG A 77 5.18 7.85 15.70
C ARG A 77 4.30 9.10 15.73
N ILE A 78 3.61 9.40 14.64
CA ILE A 78 2.78 10.60 14.51
C ILE A 78 1.63 10.62 15.53
N ILE A 79 0.93 9.49 15.70
CA ILE A 79 -0.30 9.42 16.50
C ILE A 79 0.00 9.23 17.99
N TYR A 80 0.88 8.29 18.34
CA TYR A 80 1.05 7.88 19.73
C TYR A 80 2.23 8.56 20.44
N ILE A 81 3.31 8.88 19.70
CA ILE A 81 4.51 9.50 20.27
C ILE A 81 4.43 11.02 20.17
N GLU A 82 4.33 11.55 18.95
CA GLU A 82 4.23 12.99 18.69
C GLU A 82 2.88 13.56 19.14
N GLN A 83 1.84 12.73 19.23
CA GLN A 83 0.47 13.13 19.59
C GLN A 83 -0.01 14.34 18.78
N ARG A 84 0.39 14.41 17.49
CA ARG A 84 0.23 15.58 16.61
C ARG A 84 -1.22 16.08 16.52
N TYR A 85 -2.19 15.19 16.76
CA TYR A 85 -3.61 15.49 16.66
C TYR A 85 -4.31 15.78 18.00
N LYS A 86 -3.61 15.71 19.14
CA LYS A 86 -4.22 15.79 20.47
C LYS A 86 -4.60 17.21 20.91
N ASN A 87 -3.92 18.23 20.38
CA ASN A 87 -4.11 19.64 20.77
C ASN A 87 -4.72 20.54 19.69
N LYS A 88 -5.39 19.99 18.68
CA LYS A 88 -6.12 20.82 17.70
C LYS A 88 -7.41 21.35 18.34
N LYS A 89 -7.30 22.42 19.15
CA LYS A 89 -8.47 23.20 19.57
C LYS A 89 -9.16 23.72 18.31
N TRP A 90 -10.39 23.28 18.08
CA TRP A 90 -11.20 23.77 16.97
C TRP A 90 -11.43 25.28 17.16
N PRO A 91 -11.21 26.12 16.12
CA PRO A 91 -11.18 27.57 16.27
C PRO A 91 -12.51 28.19 16.74
N HIS A 92 -13.64 27.47 16.66
CA HIS A 92 -14.95 28.04 17.02
C HIS A 92 -15.18 28.21 18.53
N TRP A 93 -14.38 27.57 19.41
CA TRP A 93 -14.51 27.75 20.87
C TRP A 93 -13.81 29.00 21.41
N ASN A 94 -12.94 29.64 20.63
CA ASN A 94 -12.21 30.85 21.06
C ASN A 94 -13.05 32.13 20.99
N LEU A 95 -14.24 32.09 20.36
CA LEU A 95 -15.14 33.24 20.26
C LEU A 95 -16.06 33.40 21.47
N LEU A 96 -16.16 32.38 22.33
CA LEU A 96 -17.05 32.39 23.50
C LEU A 96 -16.35 32.69 24.83
N SER A 97 -15.01 32.72 24.88
CA SER A 97 -14.25 32.98 26.12
C SER A 97 -13.67 34.40 26.23
N LYS A 98 -14.08 35.32 25.36
CA LYS A 98 -13.61 36.72 25.33
C LYS A 98 -14.70 37.76 25.61
N LYS A 99 -15.88 37.32 26.06
CA LYS A 99 -16.88 38.20 26.66
C LYS A 99 -16.82 38.01 28.16
N ASP A 100 -15.89 38.70 28.81
CA ASP A 100 -15.90 39.09 30.23
C ASP A 100 -14.81 40.15 30.42
#